data_AF-A0A1W9K4X7-F1
#
_entry.id   AF-A0A1W9K4X7-F1
#
_cell.length_a   1.000
_cell.length_b   1.000
_cell.length_c   1.000
_cell.angle_alpha   90.00
_cell.angle_beta   90.00
_cell.angle_gamma   90.00
#
_symmetry.space_group_name_H-M   'P 1'
#
loop_
_entity.id
_entity.type
_entity.pdbx_description
1 polymer ?
#
loop_
_entity_poly.entity_id
_entity_poly.type
_entity_poly.pdbx_seq_one_letter_code
_entity_poly.pdbx_strand_id
1 'polypeptide(L)'
;MKIKLLLLSTILGVFLNNTVMAKPYSSVLPTQFPVKKVEITVSTPANNKNAEIQHISLNGNGNSFFSKNNEKKPLNVTNDSLIEILNDFYAVHFFEISDTFNVKKKLVLKDNQTVTTSVSKEPAIDSKKVCVQLRSYKKCLSVIDNQPLGVSHIINKIEALTGVTGH
;
A
#
# COMPACT_ATOMS: atom_id res chain seq x y z
N MET A 1 -59.87 42.66 -6.74
CA MET A 1 -58.47 43.14 -6.93
C MET A 1 -57.72 42.93 -5.63
N LYS A 2 -56.51 42.35 -5.69
CA LYS A 2 -55.50 42.11 -4.62
C LYS A 2 -55.82 41.02 -3.58
N ILE A 3 -54.90 40.20 -3.07
CA ILE A 3 -53.54 39.72 -3.40
C ILE A 3 -53.43 38.37 -2.65
N LYS A 4 -52.95 37.31 -3.29
CA LYS A 4 -52.63 36.01 -2.65
C LYS A 4 -51.33 36.15 -1.86
N LEU A 5 -51.33 35.78 -0.58
CA LEU A 5 -50.11 35.65 0.22
C LEU A 5 -49.76 34.16 0.32
N LEU A 6 -48.83 33.70 -0.53
CA LEU A 6 -48.24 32.37 -0.47
C LEU A 6 -46.90 32.48 0.26
N LEU A 7 -46.85 31.97 1.49
CA LEU A 7 -45.63 31.80 2.26
C LEU A 7 -44.80 30.66 1.64
N LEU A 8 -43.80 31.02 0.83
CA LEU A 8 -42.73 30.11 0.44
C LEU A 8 -41.74 30.00 1.62
N SER A 9 -41.78 28.89 2.37
CA SER A 9 -40.68 28.55 3.27
C SER A 9 -39.57 27.87 2.48
N THR A 10 -38.54 28.63 2.10
CA THR A 10 -37.29 28.07 1.59
C THR A 10 -36.46 27.56 2.76
N ILE A 11 -36.56 26.26 3.03
CA ILE A 11 -35.60 25.56 3.91
C ILE A 11 -34.31 25.43 3.11
N LEU A 12 -33.41 26.40 3.28
CA LEU A 12 -32.06 26.34 2.74
C LEU A 12 -31.25 25.36 3.61
N GLY A 13 -31.35 24.08 3.31
CA GLY A 13 -30.50 23.04 3.89
C GLY A 13 -29.05 23.31 3.50
N VAL A 14 -28.27 23.84 4.43
CA VAL A 14 -26.83 23.98 4.29
C VAL A 14 -26.24 22.57 4.35
N PHE A 15 -26.04 21.95 3.19
CA PHE A 15 -25.23 20.75 3.07
C PHE A 15 -23.77 21.13 3.29
N LEU A 16 -23.33 21.14 4.56
CA LEU A 16 -21.92 21.12 4.90
C LEU A 16 -21.36 19.74 4.51
N ASN A 17 -20.96 19.62 3.25
CA ASN A 17 -20.09 18.53 2.81
C ASN A 17 -18.73 18.72 3.49
N ASN A 18 -18.56 18.15 4.68
CA ASN A 18 -17.26 17.98 5.34
C ASN A 18 -16.45 16.97 4.52
N THR A 19 -15.96 17.41 3.37
CA THR A 19 -14.82 16.77 2.72
C THR A 19 -13.62 17.08 3.61
N VAL A 20 -13.38 16.21 4.60
CA VAL A 20 -12.11 16.20 5.32
C VAL A 20 -11.06 15.83 4.30
N MET A 21 -10.48 16.84 3.66
CA MET A 21 -9.33 16.71 2.77
C MET A 21 -8.25 15.99 3.58
N ALA A 22 -7.98 14.74 3.23
CA ALA A 22 -6.92 13.96 3.86
C ALA A 22 -5.62 14.76 3.69
N LYS A 23 -4.95 15.07 4.80
CA LYS A 23 -3.69 15.80 4.78
C LYS A 23 -2.71 15.05 3.86
N PRO A 24 -2.12 15.71 2.85
CA PRO A 24 -1.22 15.03 1.93
C PRO A 24 -0.02 14.45 2.69
N TYR A 25 0.44 13.29 2.25
CA TYR A 25 1.66 12.70 2.79
C TYR A 25 2.86 13.61 2.45
N SER A 26 3.79 13.75 3.39
CA SER A 26 5.08 14.37 3.17
C SER A 26 5.92 13.52 2.23
N SER A 27 6.67 14.17 1.33
CA SER A 27 7.68 13.54 0.49
C SER A 27 9.01 13.29 1.23
N VAL A 28 9.17 13.87 2.43
CA VAL A 28 10.40 13.77 3.22
C VAL A 28 10.28 12.61 4.20
N LEU A 29 11.21 11.66 4.10
CA LEU A 29 11.31 10.54 5.03
C LEU A 29 11.66 11.08 6.43
N PRO A 30 10.84 10.84 7.46
CA PRO A 30 11.12 11.33 8.80
C PRO A 30 12.28 10.55 9.43
N THR A 31 13.17 11.27 10.12
CA THR A 31 14.27 10.68 10.90
C THR A 31 13.83 10.27 12.31
N GLN A 32 12.71 10.80 12.80
CA GLN A 32 12.12 10.46 14.09
C GLN A 32 10.59 10.43 13.98
N PHE A 33 9.99 9.40 14.54
CA PHE A 33 8.54 9.21 14.55
C PHE A 33 8.14 8.28 15.70
N PRO A 34 6.95 8.47 16.30
CA PRO A 34 6.48 7.59 17.36
C PRO A 34 6.01 6.26 16.79
N VAL A 35 6.32 5.14 17.47
CA VAL A 35 5.95 3.77 17.04
C VAL A 35 4.45 3.63 16.75
N LYS A 36 3.59 4.26 17.57
CA LYS A 36 2.12 4.29 17.36
C LYS A 36 1.64 4.92 16.05
N LYS A 37 2.54 5.51 15.26
CA LYS A 37 2.28 6.11 13.94
C LYS A 37 2.98 5.36 12.80
N VAL A 38 3.47 4.15 13.07
CA VAL A 38 3.98 3.22 12.08
C VAL A 38 2.86 2.29 11.64
N GLU A 39 2.65 2.20 10.34
CA GLU A 39 1.75 1.26 9.70
C GLU A 39 2.44 0.64 8.48
N ILE A 40 2.42 -0.69 8.39
CA ILE A 40 2.89 -1.43 7.21
C ILE A 40 1.69 -2.20 6.68
N THR A 41 1.36 -1.99 5.41
CA THR A 41 0.30 -2.75 4.75
C THR A 41 0.82 -3.56 3.58
N VAL A 42 0.31 -4.78 3.44
CA VAL A 42 0.51 -5.64 2.26
C VAL A 42 -0.87 -5.99 1.74
N SER A 43 -1.12 -5.79 0.45
CA SER A 43 -2.40 -6.11 -0.18
C SER A 43 -2.23 -6.73 -1.55
N THR A 44 -3.04 -7.74 -1.86
CA THR A 44 -3.24 -8.23 -3.23
C THR A 44 -4.42 -7.48 -3.85
N PRO A 45 -4.25 -6.78 -4.97
CA PRO A 45 -5.36 -6.23 -5.73
C PRO A 45 -6.25 -7.34 -6.28
N ALA A 46 -7.51 -7.01 -6.54
CA ALA A 46 -8.44 -7.92 -7.19
C ALA A 46 -8.20 -7.91 -8.71
N ASN A 47 -7.59 -8.98 -9.22
CA ASN A 47 -7.11 -9.01 -10.61
C ASN A 47 -8.15 -9.67 -11.54
N ASN A 48 -9.12 -10.37 -10.98
CA ASN A 48 -10.31 -10.90 -11.63
C ASN A 48 -11.47 -11.04 -10.61
N LYS A 49 -12.70 -11.31 -11.07
CA LYS A 49 -13.89 -11.40 -10.19
C LYS A 49 -13.82 -12.48 -9.10
N ASN A 50 -12.86 -13.41 -9.19
CA ASN A 50 -12.67 -14.53 -8.27
C ASN A 50 -11.33 -14.44 -7.50
N ALA A 51 -10.58 -13.34 -7.67
CA ALA A 51 -9.26 -13.20 -7.08
C ALA A 51 -9.41 -12.92 -5.59
N GLU A 52 -8.66 -13.67 -4.79
CA GLU A 52 -8.66 -13.55 -3.35
C GLU A 52 -7.99 -12.23 -2.93
N ILE A 53 -8.79 -11.32 -2.34
CA ILE A 53 -8.28 -10.06 -1.81
C ILE A 53 -7.77 -10.33 -0.40
N GLN A 54 -6.47 -10.22 -0.23
CA GLN A 54 -5.79 -10.28 1.06
C GLN A 54 -5.30 -8.89 1.44
N HIS A 55 -5.38 -8.56 2.72
CA HIS A 55 -4.82 -7.35 3.28
C HIS A 55 -4.26 -7.64 4.66
N ILE A 56 -2.97 -7.35 4.85
CA ILE A 56 -2.28 -7.43 6.14
C ILE A 56 -1.95 -5.99 6.54
N SER A 57 -2.25 -5.63 7.78
CA SER A 57 -1.91 -4.35 8.38
C SER A 57 -1.18 -4.60 9.69
N LEU A 58 0.08 -4.16 9.77
CA LEU A 58 0.89 -4.19 10.98
C LEU A 58 0.92 -2.77 11.55
N ASN A 59 0.35 -2.58 12.74
CA ASN A 59 0.19 -1.26 13.36
C ASN A 59 0.94 -1.18 14.69
N GLY A 60 1.79 -0.17 14.85
CA GLY A 60 2.50 0.09 16.11
C GLY A 60 1.61 0.60 17.25
N ASN A 61 0.29 0.68 17.04
CA ASN A 61 -0.70 0.97 18.08
C ASN A 61 -1.36 -0.29 18.66
N GLY A 62 -0.94 -1.49 18.24
CA GLY A 62 -1.46 -2.78 18.69
C GLY A 62 -2.66 -3.31 17.91
N ASN A 63 -3.19 -2.56 16.93
CA ASN A 63 -4.35 -2.97 16.13
C ASN A 63 -3.96 -3.65 14.81
N SER A 64 -2.97 -4.55 14.85
CA SER A 64 -2.55 -5.31 13.67
C SER A 64 -3.62 -6.34 13.29
N PHE A 65 -3.81 -6.57 12.00
CA PHE A 65 -4.80 -7.53 11.50
C PHE A 65 -4.44 -8.10 10.13
N PHE A 66 -5.02 -9.25 9.84
CA PHE A 66 -5.11 -9.84 8.52
C PHE A 66 -6.58 -9.88 8.11
N SER A 67 -6.85 -9.60 6.85
CA SER A 67 -8.16 -9.83 6.27
C SER A 67 -8.08 -10.53 4.93
N LYS A 68 -8.98 -11.49 4.72
CA LYS A 68 -9.12 -12.28 3.50
C LYS A 68 -10.61 -12.42 3.20
N ASN A 69 -11.05 -12.04 2.01
CA ASN A 69 -12.46 -12.16 1.58
C ASN A 69 -13.48 -11.59 2.60
N ASN A 70 -13.19 -10.41 3.17
CA ASN A 70 -13.98 -9.73 4.21
C ASN A 70 -13.96 -10.36 5.61
N GLU A 71 -13.30 -11.50 5.82
CA GLU A 71 -13.01 -12.00 7.16
C GLU A 71 -11.80 -11.26 7.72
N LYS A 72 -11.89 -10.74 8.95
CA LYS A 72 -10.80 -10.03 9.63
C LYS A 72 -10.36 -10.80 10.87
N LYS A 73 -9.07 -11.10 10.97
CA LYS A 73 -8.44 -11.77 12.10
C LYS A 73 -7.39 -10.84 12.73
N PRO A 74 -7.41 -10.62 14.05
CA PRO A 74 -6.36 -9.85 14.71
C PRO A 74 -5.02 -10.60 14.59
N LEU A 75 -3.93 -9.83 14.47
CA LEU A 75 -2.57 -10.36 14.52
C LEU A 75 -1.89 -9.86 15.78
N ASN A 76 -1.27 -10.77 16.53
CA ASN A 76 -0.46 -10.39 17.68
C ASN A 76 0.96 -10.07 17.22
N VAL A 77 1.25 -8.79 17.01
CA VAL A 77 2.54 -8.29 16.54
C VAL A 77 3.12 -7.38 17.60
N THR A 78 4.27 -7.77 18.16
CA THR A 78 4.97 -6.94 19.15
C THR A 78 5.60 -5.72 18.48
N ASN A 79 5.89 -4.69 19.27
CA ASN A 79 6.64 -3.54 18.76
C ASN A 79 8.02 -3.97 18.25
N ASP A 80 8.69 -4.92 18.89
CA ASP A 80 10.00 -5.42 18.47
C ASP A 80 9.93 -6.07 17.08
N SER A 81 8.94 -6.94 16.83
CA SER A 81 8.74 -7.53 15.51
C SER A 81 8.39 -6.49 14.43
N LEU A 82 7.61 -5.46 14.80
CA LEU A 82 7.33 -4.36 13.87
C LEU A 82 8.59 -3.55 13.52
N ILE A 83 9.44 -3.27 14.51
CA ILE A 83 10.71 -2.57 14.31
C ILE A 83 11.69 -3.43 13.50
N GLU A 84 11.72 -4.75 13.72
CA GLU A 84 12.51 -5.68 12.93
C GLU A 84 12.11 -5.63 11.44
N ILE A 85 10.81 -5.75 11.14
CA ILE A 85 10.30 -5.66 9.77
C ILE A 85 10.59 -4.28 9.16
N LEU A 86 10.46 -3.21 9.94
CA LEU A 86 10.78 -1.86 9.47
C LEU A 86 12.28 -1.72 9.15
N ASN A 87 13.16 -2.29 9.98
CA ASN A 87 14.60 -2.33 9.72
C ASN A 87 14.93 -3.10 8.44
N ASP A 88 14.21 -4.20 8.15
CA ASP A 88 14.38 -4.91 6.89
C ASP A 88 14.06 -4.00 5.69
N PHE A 89 13.01 -3.17 5.77
CA PHE A 89 12.70 -2.19 4.71
C PHE A 89 13.81 -1.15 4.53
N TYR A 90 14.41 -0.67 5.62
CA TYR A 90 15.56 0.22 5.55
C TYR A 90 16.78 -0.48 4.92
N ALA A 91 17.03 -1.74 5.27
CA ALA A 91 18.18 -2.50 4.78
C ALA A 91 18.14 -2.75 3.26
N VAL A 92 16.94 -2.85 2.67
CA VAL A 92 16.76 -3.02 1.22
C VAL A 92 16.56 -1.70 0.47
N HIS A 93 16.82 -0.57 1.12
CA HIS A 93 16.65 0.78 0.56
C HIS A 93 15.24 1.03 0.01
N PHE A 94 14.21 0.51 0.68
CA PHE A 94 12.81 0.57 0.21
C PHE A 94 12.34 2.00 -0.10
N PHE A 95 12.77 2.96 0.72
CA PHE A 95 12.33 4.35 0.61
C PHE A 95 12.96 5.07 -0.59
N GLU A 96 14.08 4.56 -1.10
CA GLU A 96 14.81 5.07 -2.25
C GLU A 96 14.39 4.39 -3.57
N ILE A 97 13.63 3.28 -3.52
CA ILE A 97 13.16 2.58 -4.72
C ILE A 97 12.23 3.50 -5.52
N SER A 98 12.51 3.65 -6.82
CA SER A 98 11.64 4.42 -7.72
C SER A 98 10.23 3.82 -7.79
N ASP A 99 9.22 4.68 -7.83
CA ASP A 99 7.81 4.26 -8.00
C ASP A 99 7.56 3.58 -9.37
N THR A 100 8.51 3.69 -10.30
CA THR A 100 8.44 3.10 -11.65
C THR A 100 8.98 1.67 -11.72
N PHE A 101 9.02 0.94 -10.61
CA PHE A 101 9.60 -0.41 -10.56
C PHE A 101 8.81 -1.45 -11.39
N ASN A 102 7.58 -1.14 -11.79
CA ASN A 102 6.77 -1.96 -12.70
C ASN A 102 7.24 -2.00 -14.17
N VAL A 103 8.45 -1.49 -14.45
CA VAL A 103 9.06 -1.46 -15.78
C VAL A 103 10.27 -2.39 -15.79
N LYS A 104 10.12 -3.58 -16.39
CA LYS A 104 11.24 -4.49 -16.62
C LYS A 104 12.11 -3.95 -17.76
N LYS A 105 13.40 -3.79 -17.49
CA LYS A 105 14.43 -3.48 -18.48
C LYS A 105 15.34 -4.68 -18.62
N LYS A 106 15.57 -5.14 -19.85
CA LYS A 106 16.52 -6.22 -20.15
C LYS A 106 17.44 -5.84 -21.29
N LEU A 107 18.66 -6.35 -21.25
CA LEU A 107 19.59 -6.23 -22.37
C LEU A 107 19.33 -7.38 -23.35
N VAL A 108 19.23 -7.06 -24.63
CA VAL A 108 19.03 -8.03 -25.71
C VAL A 108 20.14 -7.82 -26.75
N LEU A 109 20.85 -8.90 -27.08
CA LEU A 109 21.82 -8.92 -28.17
C LEU A 109 21.05 -9.04 -29.49
N LYS A 110 21.33 -8.12 -30.41
CA LYS A 110 20.83 -8.18 -31.80
C LYS A 110 21.85 -8.87 -32.70
N ASP A 111 21.38 -9.32 -33.87
CA ASP A 111 22.19 -10.05 -34.85
C ASP A 111 23.42 -9.27 -35.35
N ASN A 112 23.36 -7.95 -35.32
CA ASN A 112 24.49 -7.06 -35.65
C ASN A 112 25.48 -6.87 -34.48
N GLN A 113 25.51 -7.79 -33.53
CA GLN A 113 26.34 -7.75 -32.32
C GLN A 113 26.13 -6.49 -31.44
N THR A 114 25.00 -5.79 -31.62
CA THR A 114 24.66 -4.63 -30.80
C THR A 114 23.79 -5.03 -29.63
N VAL A 115 24.16 -4.57 -28.43
CA VAL A 115 23.33 -4.73 -27.24
C VAL A 115 22.32 -3.59 -27.15
N THR A 116 21.05 -3.91 -27.01
CA THR A 116 19.98 -2.92 -26.86
C THR A 116 19.18 -3.14 -25.58
N THR A 117 18.65 -2.06 -25.01
CA THR A 117 17.72 -2.16 -23.88
C THR A 117 16.31 -2.36 -24.40
N SER A 118 15.70 -3.48 -24.04
CA SER A 118 14.26 -3.73 -24.20
C SER A 118 13.54 -3.31 -22.92
N VAL A 119 12.49 -2.52 -23.08
CA VAL A 119 11.64 -2.05 -21.99
C VAL A 119 10.26 -2.68 -22.16
N SER A 120 9.81 -3.43 -21.16
CA SER A 120 8.46 -3.98 -21.12
C SER A 120 7.76 -3.56 -19.84
N LYS A 121 6.54 -3.04 -19.99
CA LYS A 121 5.65 -2.81 -18.85
C LYS A 121 4.82 -4.06 -18.65
N GLU A 122 4.95 -4.69 -17.50
CA GLU A 122 4.22 -5.90 -17.19
C GLU A 122 2.82 -5.54 -16.70
N PRO A 123 1.77 -6.20 -17.18
CA PRO A 123 0.44 -6.02 -16.63
C PRO A 123 0.44 -6.49 -15.17
N ALA A 124 -0.24 -5.75 -14.28
CA ALA A 124 -0.21 -5.96 -12.83
C ALA A 124 -1.04 -7.16 -12.35
N ILE A 125 -1.10 -8.23 -13.15
CA ILE A 125 -2.07 -9.33 -13.03
C ILE A 125 -1.84 -10.17 -11.77
N ASP A 126 -0.63 -10.13 -11.18
CA ASP A 126 -0.28 -10.77 -9.91
C ASP A 126 0.65 -9.90 -9.06
N SER A 127 0.31 -8.62 -8.92
CA SER A 127 1.11 -7.69 -8.11
C SER A 127 0.71 -7.74 -6.63
N LYS A 128 1.68 -7.70 -5.71
CA LYS A 128 1.42 -7.35 -4.30
C LYS A 128 1.76 -5.88 -4.12
N LYS A 129 0.90 -5.12 -3.45
CA LYS A 129 1.20 -3.73 -3.06
C LYS A 129 1.59 -3.70 -1.60
N VAL A 130 2.79 -3.22 -1.33
CA VAL A 130 3.26 -2.95 0.03
C VAL A 130 3.33 -1.44 0.26
N CYS A 131 2.87 -0.98 1.41
CA CYS A 131 3.01 0.41 1.82
C CYS A 131 3.61 0.50 3.22
N VAL A 132 4.59 1.37 3.40
CA VAL A 132 5.16 1.72 4.70
C VAL A 132 4.82 3.18 4.99
N GLN A 133 4.14 3.41 6.11
CA GLN A 133 3.71 4.72 6.56
C GLN A 133 4.36 5.07 7.90
N LEU A 134 5.04 6.22 7.92
CA LEU A 134 5.76 6.75 9.08
C LEU A 134 5.23 8.15 9.37
N ARG A 135 4.36 8.29 10.37
CA ARG A 135 3.69 9.58 10.71
C ARG A 135 2.92 10.16 9.52
N SER A 136 3.51 11.13 8.84
CA SER A 136 2.95 11.83 7.69
C SER A 136 3.62 11.42 6.38
N TYR A 137 4.60 10.53 6.39
CA TYR A 137 5.22 9.99 5.18
C TYR A 137 4.60 8.65 4.84
N LYS A 138 4.45 8.36 3.54
CA LYS A 138 4.00 7.05 3.05
C LYS A 138 4.68 6.74 1.73
N LYS A 139 5.29 5.56 1.66
CA LYS A 139 5.82 4.97 0.43
C LYS A 139 5.05 3.71 0.12
N CYS A 140 4.68 3.53 -1.15
CA CYS A 140 4.04 2.31 -1.62
C CYS A 140 4.80 1.78 -2.83
N LEU A 141 4.97 0.46 -2.89
CA LEU A 141 5.60 -0.22 -4.01
C LEU A 141 4.73 -1.39 -4.46
N SER A 142 4.62 -1.57 -5.77
CA SER A 142 4.08 -2.79 -6.36
C SER A 142 5.23 -3.78 -6.58
N VAL A 143 5.11 -4.95 -5.99
CA VAL A 143 5.99 -6.11 -6.19
C VAL A 143 5.34 -7.01 -7.23
N ILE A 144 6.04 -7.21 -8.35
CA ILE A 144 5.60 -8.03 -9.48
C ILE A 144 6.67 -9.09 -9.70
N ASP A 145 6.28 -10.36 -9.86
CA ASP A 145 7.19 -11.49 -10.04
C ASP A 145 8.32 -11.54 -9.00
N ASN A 146 7.98 -11.31 -7.73
CA ASN A 146 8.92 -11.29 -6.61
C ASN A 146 10.04 -10.23 -6.75
N GLN A 147 9.85 -9.20 -7.58
CA GLN A 147 10.80 -8.10 -7.72
C GLN A 147 10.25 -6.80 -7.11
N PRO A 148 11.08 -6.04 -6.36
CA PRO A 148 12.48 -6.31 -6.05
C PRO A 148 12.62 -7.44 -5.01
N LEU A 149 13.61 -8.33 -5.20
CA LEU A 149 13.81 -9.53 -4.34
C LEU A 149 13.83 -9.22 -2.84
N GLY A 150 14.55 -8.18 -2.43
CA GLY A 150 14.62 -7.78 -1.03
C GLY A 150 13.24 -7.44 -0.44
N VAL A 151 12.41 -6.73 -1.20
CA VAL A 151 11.04 -6.38 -0.78
C VAL A 151 10.13 -7.60 -0.78
N SER A 152 10.28 -8.50 -1.76
CA SER A 152 9.53 -9.75 -1.82
C SER A 152 9.78 -10.64 -0.59
N HIS A 153 11.04 -10.74 -0.13
CA HIS A 153 11.37 -11.51 1.08
C HIS A 153 10.71 -10.92 2.33
N ILE A 154 10.66 -9.59 2.45
CA ILE A 154 9.99 -8.91 3.57
C ILE A 154 8.49 -9.18 3.53
N ILE A 155 7.87 -9.12 2.34
CA ILE A 155 6.45 -9.46 2.18
C ILE A 155 6.19 -10.90 2.63
N ASN A 156 7.01 -11.86 2.23
CA ASN A 156 6.84 -13.26 2.64
C ASN A 156 6.97 -13.41 4.16
N LYS A 157 7.89 -12.68 4.80
CA LYS A 157 8.03 -12.61 6.26
C LYS A 157 6.76 -12.06 6.93
N ILE A 158 6.16 -11.02 6.37
CA ILE A 158 4.90 -10.44 6.86
C ILE A 158 3.73 -11.45 6.70
N GLU A 159 3.65 -12.12 5.56
CA GLU A 159 2.60 -13.11 5.28
C GLU A 159 2.68 -14.32 6.20
N ALA A 160 3.89 -14.75 6.58
CA ALA A 160 4.08 -15.82 7.55
C ALA A 160 3.44 -15.52 8.93
N LEU A 161 3.26 -14.24 9.29
CA LEU A 161 2.58 -13.85 10.53
C LEU A 161 1.10 -14.23 10.55
N THR A 162 0.49 -14.46 9.39
CA THR A 162 -0.92 -14.81 9.30
C THR A 162 -1.20 -16.27 9.69
N GLY A 163 -0.16 -17.10 9.81
CA GLY A 163 -0.29 -18.54 10.05
C GLY A 163 -0.95 -19.31 8.89
N VAL A 164 -1.24 -18.63 7.78
CA VAL A 164 -1.75 -19.24 6.55
C VAL A 164 -0.53 -19.59 5.68
N THR A 165 0.11 -20.71 5.97
CA THR A 165 1.03 -21.33 5.01
C THR A 165 0.21 -21.75 3.80
N GLY A 166 0.40 -21.08 2.66
CA GLY A 166 -0.06 -21.59 1.38
C GLY A 166 0.62 -22.93 1.11
N HIS A 167 -0.20 -23.98 0.95
CA HIS A 167 0.20 -25.20 0.26
C HIS A 167 0.23 -24.95 -1.25
#